data_AF-A0A7R9YKD8-F1
#
_entry.id   AF-A0A7R9YKD8-F1
#
_cell.length_a   1.000
_cell.length_b   1.000
_cell.length_c   1.000
_cell.angle_alpha   90.00
_cell.angle_beta   90.00
_cell.angle_gamma   90.00
#
_symmetry.space_group_name_H-M   'P 1'
#
loop_
_entity.id
_entity.type
_entity.pdbx_description
1 polymer ?
#
loop_
_entity_poly.entity_id
_entity_poly.type
_entity_poly.pdbx_seq_one_letter_code
_entity_poly.pdbx_strand_id
1 'polypeptide(L)'
;MLLFAIALAAVAVSFAWVAIRRLRDDERRTHIDELDDYAYQFDLDTPQRLEYFSLVNARKEGKEAPSTNTLMVALLNRAAAVLPYVERVERDRPRLHKLHRHSYVPTSVLDELVASEHELQGEVEDVRAEAERLRAGWGREIFAQAYHIARKRHAEAMHAAGQAQRGAGSWSQSGTHLTLGLPLPPSIRRENVIVNFEQQACVIIVGGHGPRRIELERPVKPDECHWSVRDDGTLQIVLEKEASGMWKGPHKAQ
;
A
#
# COMPACT_ATOMS: atom_id res chain seq x y z
N MET A 1 38.75 -22.16 43.04
CA MET A 1 38.31 -20.77 42.76
C MET A 1 38.44 -20.40 41.29
N LEU A 2 39.63 -20.50 40.67
CA LEU A 2 39.84 -20.14 39.25
C LEU A 2 38.94 -20.93 38.26
N LEU A 3 38.86 -22.26 38.40
CA LEU A 3 38.04 -23.11 37.53
C LEU A 3 36.53 -22.80 37.63
N PHE A 4 36.06 -22.42 38.82
CA PHE A 4 34.65 -22.06 39.04
C PHE A 4 34.32 -20.72 38.36
N ALA A 5 35.23 -19.74 38.44
CA ALA A 5 35.09 -18.45 37.76
C ALA A 5 35.06 -18.59 36.22
N ILE A 6 35.90 -19.49 35.67
CA ILE A 6 35.92 -19.78 34.23
C ILE A 6 34.61 -20.44 33.78
N ALA A 7 34.11 -21.43 34.52
CA ALA A 7 32.84 -22.08 34.21
C ALA A 7 31.66 -21.09 34.22
N LEU A 8 31.64 -20.17 35.19
CA LEU A 8 30.59 -19.15 35.32
C LEU A 8 30.64 -18.14 34.16
N ALA A 9 31.83 -17.74 33.73
CA ALA A 9 32.03 -16.90 32.55
C ALA A 9 31.57 -17.60 31.24
N ALA A 10 31.87 -18.89 31.07
CA ALA A 10 31.45 -19.65 29.89
C ALA A 10 29.93 -19.77 29.79
N VAL A 11 29.25 -19.98 30.92
CA VAL A 11 27.78 -19.99 30.99
C VAL A 11 27.22 -18.61 30.63
N ALA A 12 27.77 -17.53 31.19
CA ALA A 12 27.32 -16.16 30.88
C ALA A 12 27.48 -15.81 29.39
N VAL A 13 28.61 -16.18 28.77
CA VAL A 13 28.83 -15.99 27.33
C VAL A 13 27.85 -16.82 26.50
N SER A 14 27.56 -18.05 26.91
CA SER A 14 26.59 -18.92 26.24
C SER A 14 25.18 -18.33 26.30
N PHE A 15 24.77 -17.81 27.47
CA PHE A 15 23.48 -17.12 27.63
C PHE A 15 23.42 -15.83 26.81
N ALA A 16 24.48 -15.02 26.79
CA ALA A 16 24.55 -13.82 25.98
C ALA A 16 24.46 -14.14 24.48
N TRP A 17 25.14 -15.18 24.01
CA TRP A 17 25.07 -15.63 22.61
C TRP A 17 23.67 -16.14 22.25
N VAL A 18 23.03 -16.90 23.14
CA VAL A 18 21.64 -17.36 22.95
C VAL A 18 20.66 -16.18 22.94
N ALA A 19 20.84 -15.18 23.80
CA ALA A 19 19.99 -13.98 23.85
C ALA A 19 20.14 -13.14 22.58
N ILE A 20 21.38 -12.88 22.13
CA ILE A 20 21.66 -12.18 20.87
C ILE A 20 21.08 -12.95 19.68
N ARG A 21 21.21 -14.28 19.68
CA ARG A 21 20.62 -15.12 18.64
C ARG A 21 19.10 -15.02 18.62
N ARG A 22 18.44 -15.07 19.78
CA ARG A 22 16.98 -14.92 19.88
C ARG A 22 16.50 -13.55 19.43
N LEU A 23 17.14 -12.47 19.86
CA LEU A 23 16.78 -11.10 19.45
C LEU A 23 16.89 -10.93 17.92
N ARG A 24 17.96 -11.48 17.32
CA ARG A 24 18.13 -11.48 15.87
C ARG A 24 17.11 -12.38 15.14
N ASP A 25 16.71 -13.49 15.75
CA ASP A 25 15.70 -14.39 15.20
C ASP A 25 14.28 -13.76 15.28
N ASP A 26 13.97 -12.98 16.32
CA ASP A 26 12.71 -12.25 16.47
C ASP A 26 12.60 -11.08 15.49
N GLU A 27 13.66 -10.28 15.33
CA GLU A 27 13.73 -9.22 14.32
C GLU A 27 13.61 -9.78 12.89
N ARG A 28 14.12 -11.01 12.68
CA ARG A 28 13.91 -11.73 11.42
C ARG A 28 12.45 -12.16 11.23
N ARG A 29 11.78 -12.62 12.28
CA ARG A 29 10.37 -13.07 12.23
C ARG A 29 9.42 -11.91 11.95
N THR A 30 9.59 -10.77 12.60
CA THR A 30 8.75 -9.59 12.34
C THR A 30 8.85 -9.13 10.89
N HIS A 31 10.05 -9.20 10.29
CA HIS A 31 10.23 -8.83 8.90
C HIS A 31 9.66 -9.88 7.91
N ILE A 32 9.59 -11.15 8.33
CA ILE A 32 8.92 -12.22 7.56
C ILE A 32 7.40 -12.07 7.65
N ASP A 33 6.84 -11.75 8.81
CA ASP A 33 5.39 -11.52 8.97
C ASP A 33 4.91 -10.30 8.16
N GLU A 34 5.74 -9.27 7.98
CA GLU A 34 5.49 -8.17 7.03
C GLU A 34 5.54 -8.61 5.55
N LEU A 35 6.19 -9.74 5.26
CA LEU A 35 6.31 -10.30 3.92
C LEU A 35 5.22 -11.35 3.61
N ASP A 36 4.58 -11.94 4.62
CA ASP A 36 3.43 -12.84 4.43
C ASP A 36 2.20 -12.10 3.86
N ASP A 37 2.14 -10.77 3.96
CA ASP A 37 1.18 -9.92 3.23
C ASP A 37 1.46 -9.87 1.71
N TYR A 38 2.57 -10.46 1.21
CA TYR A 38 2.91 -10.56 -0.21
C TYR A 38 2.46 -11.90 -0.80
N ALA A 39 1.18 -12.21 -0.73
CA ALA A 39 0.61 -13.24 -1.61
C ALA A 39 0.81 -12.78 -3.07
N TYR A 40 1.56 -13.55 -3.86
CA TYR A 40 1.73 -13.31 -5.31
C TYR A 40 0.59 -13.90 -6.13
N GLN A 41 -0.57 -14.14 -5.53
CA GLN A 41 -1.73 -14.63 -6.22
C GLN A 41 -2.44 -13.45 -6.92
N PHE A 42 -2.21 -13.30 -8.22
CA PHE A 42 -2.85 -12.25 -9.01
C PHE A 42 -4.23 -12.73 -9.44
N ASP A 43 -5.24 -11.91 -9.21
CA ASP A 43 -6.55 -12.12 -9.81
C ASP A 43 -6.49 -11.68 -11.28
N LEU A 44 -6.27 -12.64 -12.18
CA LEU A 44 -6.29 -12.38 -13.61
C LEU A 44 -7.71 -12.20 -14.16
N ASP A 45 -8.76 -12.53 -13.39
CA ASP A 45 -10.17 -12.32 -13.76
C ASP A 45 -10.60 -10.85 -13.60
N THR A 46 -9.73 -9.95 -14.05
CA THR A 46 -10.01 -8.53 -14.13
C THR A 46 -11.29 -8.26 -14.93
N PRO A 47 -12.04 -7.20 -14.58
CA PRO A 47 -13.28 -6.87 -15.30
C PRO A 47 -13.03 -6.62 -16.80
N GLN A 48 -11.84 -6.14 -17.17
CA GLN A 48 -11.46 -5.92 -18.58
C GLN A 48 -11.28 -7.25 -19.33
N ARG A 49 -10.73 -8.28 -18.67
CA ARG A 49 -10.63 -9.63 -19.24
C ARG A 49 -12.01 -10.22 -19.46
N LEU A 50 -12.87 -10.14 -18.46
CA LEU A 50 -14.25 -10.66 -18.54
C LEU A 50 -15.06 -9.96 -19.63
N GLU A 51 -14.96 -8.63 -19.72
CA GLU A 51 -15.59 -7.84 -20.78
C GLU A 51 -15.12 -8.30 -22.17
N TYR A 52 -13.81 -8.43 -22.38
CA TYR A 52 -13.26 -8.91 -23.65
C TYR A 52 -13.80 -10.29 -24.04
N PHE A 53 -13.79 -11.26 -23.12
CA PHE A 53 -14.30 -12.60 -23.41
C PHE A 53 -15.80 -12.62 -23.68
N SER A 54 -16.58 -11.78 -23.00
CA SER A 54 -18.01 -11.65 -23.29
C SER A 54 -18.26 -11.18 -24.74
N LEU A 55 -17.47 -10.22 -25.24
CA LEU A 55 -17.54 -9.74 -26.61
C LEU A 55 -17.11 -10.82 -27.62
N VAL A 56 -16.04 -11.56 -27.32
CA VAL A 56 -15.58 -12.68 -28.15
C VAL A 56 -16.66 -13.76 -28.25
N ASN A 57 -17.32 -14.10 -27.14
CA ASN A 57 -18.38 -15.10 -27.11
C ASN A 57 -19.62 -14.64 -27.89
N ALA A 58 -20.04 -13.38 -27.72
CA ALA A 58 -21.13 -12.79 -28.52
C ALA A 58 -20.85 -12.89 -30.03
N ARG A 59 -19.60 -12.58 -30.45
CA ARG A 59 -19.17 -12.72 -31.85
C ARG A 59 -19.25 -14.17 -32.36
N LYS A 60 -18.83 -15.15 -31.54
CA LYS A 60 -18.89 -16.58 -31.89
C LYS A 60 -20.32 -17.09 -32.02
N GLU A 61 -21.22 -16.63 -31.15
CA GLU A 61 -22.64 -17.01 -31.15
C GLU A 61 -23.45 -16.31 -32.26
N GLY A 62 -22.87 -15.36 -32.99
CA GLY A 62 -23.58 -14.59 -34.02
C GLY A 62 -24.63 -13.63 -33.47
N LYS A 63 -24.71 -13.46 -32.15
CA LYS A 63 -25.56 -12.44 -31.51
C LYS A 63 -24.81 -11.12 -31.54
N GLU A 64 -25.36 -10.15 -32.26
CA GLU A 64 -24.92 -8.74 -32.20
C GLU A 64 -23.39 -8.59 -32.29
N ALA A 65 -22.81 -9.13 -33.37
CA ALA A 65 -21.37 -9.31 -33.50
C ALA A 65 -20.60 -7.98 -33.29
N PRO A 66 -19.80 -7.85 -32.23
CA PRO A 66 -19.05 -6.64 -31.98
C PRO A 66 -18.08 -6.37 -33.13
N SER A 67 -17.96 -5.10 -33.49
CA SER A 67 -17.03 -4.68 -34.54
C SER A 67 -15.59 -5.06 -34.18
N THR A 68 -14.74 -5.29 -35.19
CA THR A 68 -13.31 -5.54 -34.96
C THR A 68 -12.68 -4.42 -34.13
N ASN A 69 -13.06 -3.16 -34.36
CA ASN A 69 -12.58 -2.02 -33.58
C ASN A 69 -12.97 -2.12 -32.10
N THR A 70 -14.19 -2.55 -31.81
CA THR A 70 -14.66 -2.78 -30.42
C THR A 70 -13.81 -3.83 -29.73
N LEU A 71 -13.52 -4.95 -30.40
CA LEU A 71 -12.66 -6.00 -29.85
C LEU A 71 -11.22 -5.56 -29.67
N MET A 72 -10.68 -4.74 -30.57
CA MET A 72 -9.34 -4.16 -30.42
C MET A 72 -9.28 -3.25 -29.20
N VAL A 73 -10.26 -2.37 -29.00
CA VAL A 73 -10.31 -1.49 -27.81
C VAL A 73 -10.43 -2.33 -26.53
N ALA A 74 -11.29 -3.36 -26.51
CA ALA A 74 -11.43 -4.24 -25.36
C ALA A 74 -10.13 -5.03 -25.07
N LEU A 75 -9.45 -5.56 -26.09
CA LEU A 75 -8.17 -6.25 -25.92
C LEU A 75 -7.09 -5.32 -25.39
N LEU A 76 -7.03 -4.08 -25.89
CA LEU A 76 -6.11 -3.06 -25.41
C LEU A 76 -6.37 -2.71 -23.93
N ASN A 77 -7.64 -2.68 -23.51
CA ASN A 77 -8.02 -2.48 -22.12
C ASN A 77 -7.63 -3.66 -21.23
N ARG A 78 -7.79 -4.90 -21.71
CA ARG A 78 -7.31 -6.12 -21.04
C ARG A 78 -5.80 -6.06 -20.86
N ALA A 79 -5.05 -5.75 -21.92
CA ALA A 79 -3.59 -5.58 -21.86
C ALA A 79 -3.16 -4.55 -20.81
N ALA A 80 -3.85 -3.40 -20.75
CA ALA A 80 -3.55 -2.34 -19.81
C ALA A 80 -3.85 -2.72 -18.34
N ALA A 81 -4.81 -3.61 -18.10
CA ALA A 81 -5.16 -4.09 -16.76
C ALA A 81 -4.12 -5.06 -16.20
N VAL A 82 -3.39 -5.78 -17.06
CA VAL A 82 -2.36 -6.76 -16.68
C VAL A 82 -1.03 -6.09 -16.27
N LEU A 83 -0.72 -4.93 -16.86
CA LEU A 83 0.57 -4.24 -16.68
C LEU A 83 0.97 -3.97 -15.22
N PRO A 84 0.08 -3.50 -14.32
CA PRO A 84 0.46 -3.27 -12.91
C PRO A 84 0.98 -4.54 -12.21
N TYR A 85 0.47 -5.71 -12.58
CA TYR A 85 0.93 -6.99 -12.02
C TYR A 85 2.30 -7.38 -12.58
N VAL A 86 2.51 -7.20 -13.89
CA VAL A 86 3.81 -7.41 -14.54
C VAL A 86 4.88 -6.52 -13.92
N GLU A 87 4.60 -5.23 -13.77
CA GLU A 87 5.52 -4.26 -13.15
C GLU A 87 5.83 -4.63 -11.69
N ARG A 88 4.85 -5.11 -10.94
CA ARG A 88 5.04 -5.59 -9.57
C ARG A 88 6.00 -6.78 -9.53
N VAL A 89 5.78 -7.81 -10.35
CA VAL A 89 6.65 -8.99 -10.40
C VAL A 89 8.07 -8.60 -10.83
N GLU A 90 8.22 -7.80 -11.88
CA GLU A 90 9.54 -7.37 -12.36
C GLU A 90 10.31 -6.57 -11.31
N ARG A 91 9.63 -5.67 -10.60
CA ARG A 91 10.21 -4.87 -9.51
C ARG A 91 10.63 -5.76 -8.34
N ASP A 92 9.79 -6.69 -7.94
CA ASP A 92 9.98 -7.46 -6.70
C ASP A 92 10.96 -8.63 -6.91
N ARG A 93 11.08 -9.16 -8.14
CA ARG A 93 11.97 -10.27 -8.51
C ARG A 93 13.40 -10.13 -7.99
N PRO A 94 14.20 -9.10 -8.34
CA PRO A 94 15.58 -9.00 -7.89
C PRO A 94 15.69 -8.85 -6.35
N ARG A 95 14.72 -8.16 -5.73
CA ARG A 95 14.68 -7.95 -4.28
C ARG A 95 14.49 -9.28 -3.56
N LEU A 96 13.49 -10.06 -3.96
CA LEU A 96 13.19 -11.35 -3.33
C LEU A 96 14.31 -12.37 -3.51
N HIS A 97 14.92 -12.43 -4.70
CA HIS A 97 16.08 -13.29 -4.94
C HIS A 97 17.29 -12.91 -4.06
N LYS A 98 17.46 -11.62 -3.74
CA LYS A 98 18.51 -11.18 -2.80
C LYS A 98 18.16 -11.60 -1.36
N LEU A 99 16.92 -11.40 -0.93
CA LEU A 99 16.48 -11.73 0.42
C LEU A 99 16.51 -13.25 0.68
N HIS A 100 16.13 -14.06 -0.30
CA HIS A 100 16.19 -15.53 -0.22
C HIS A 100 17.63 -16.04 -0.03
N ARG A 101 18.60 -15.49 -0.77
CA ARG A 101 20.03 -15.84 -0.61
C ARG A 101 20.56 -15.63 0.81
N HIS A 102 19.97 -14.69 1.55
CA HIS A 102 20.32 -14.42 2.94
C HIS A 102 19.39 -15.11 3.94
N SER A 103 18.53 -16.03 3.48
CA SER A 103 17.55 -16.74 4.30
C SER A 103 16.54 -15.83 5.02
N TYR A 104 16.28 -14.64 4.47
CA TYR A 104 15.25 -13.71 4.95
C TYR A 104 13.87 -13.97 4.34
N VAL A 105 13.81 -14.69 3.21
CA VAL A 105 12.57 -15.06 2.52
C VAL A 105 12.54 -16.58 2.34
N PRO A 106 11.43 -17.27 2.69
CA PRO A 106 11.25 -18.69 2.43
C PRO A 106 11.26 -19.03 0.94
N THR A 107 11.63 -20.27 0.59
CA THR A 107 11.57 -20.73 -0.81
C THR A 107 10.15 -20.73 -1.37
N SER A 108 9.13 -21.00 -0.55
CA SER A 108 7.72 -20.97 -0.98
C SER A 108 7.31 -19.63 -1.60
N VAL A 109 7.76 -18.50 -1.05
CA VAL A 109 7.48 -17.16 -1.58
C VAL A 109 8.14 -16.94 -2.93
N LEU A 110 9.34 -17.51 -3.15
CA LEU A 110 9.96 -17.49 -4.47
C LEU A 110 9.23 -18.39 -5.46
N ASP A 111 8.81 -19.58 -5.03
CA ASP A 111 8.04 -20.50 -5.88
C ASP A 111 6.73 -19.85 -6.33
N GLU A 112 6.04 -19.15 -5.41
CA GLU A 112 4.86 -18.35 -5.72
C GLU A 112 5.16 -17.22 -6.71
N LEU A 113 6.21 -16.42 -6.47
CA LEU A 113 6.63 -15.37 -7.41
C LEU A 113 6.87 -15.94 -8.82
N VAL A 114 7.56 -17.07 -8.92
CA VAL A 114 7.88 -17.73 -10.19
C VAL A 114 6.62 -18.29 -10.86
N ALA A 115 5.71 -18.90 -10.10
CA ALA A 115 4.44 -19.36 -10.62
C ALA A 115 3.63 -18.21 -11.22
N SER A 116 3.55 -17.10 -10.51
CA SER A 116 2.81 -15.91 -10.95
C SER A 116 3.49 -15.19 -12.11
N GLU A 117 4.82 -15.19 -12.17
CA GLU A 117 5.58 -14.73 -13.33
C GLU A 117 5.21 -15.54 -14.58
N HIS A 118 5.17 -16.88 -14.46
CA HIS A 118 4.79 -17.75 -15.56
C HIS A 118 3.34 -17.52 -16.00
N GLU A 119 2.41 -17.34 -15.07
CA GLU A 119 1.01 -17.05 -15.36
C GLU A 119 0.84 -15.71 -16.12
N LEU A 120 1.51 -14.65 -15.64
CA LEU A 120 1.50 -13.34 -16.29
C LEU A 120 2.17 -13.38 -17.67
N GLN A 121 3.25 -14.14 -17.84
CA GLN A 121 3.89 -14.32 -19.13
C GLN A 121 2.96 -15.03 -20.13
N GLY A 122 2.23 -16.05 -19.67
CA GLY A 122 1.19 -16.70 -20.47
C GLY A 122 0.12 -15.71 -20.94
N GLU A 123 -0.39 -14.88 -20.03
CA GLU A 123 -1.37 -13.85 -20.37
C GLU A 123 -0.83 -12.82 -21.37
N VAL A 124 0.43 -12.38 -21.21
CA VAL A 124 1.08 -11.45 -22.14
C VAL A 124 1.17 -12.05 -23.55
N GLU A 125 1.58 -13.30 -23.66
CA GLU A 125 1.71 -13.98 -24.96
C GLU A 125 0.35 -14.23 -25.61
N ASP A 126 -0.68 -14.60 -24.83
CA ASP A 126 -2.05 -14.75 -25.33
C ASP A 126 -2.58 -13.44 -25.91
N VAL A 127 -2.41 -12.33 -25.19
CA VAL A 127 -2.81 -11.00 -25.66
C VAL A 127 -2.06 -10.59 -26.92
N ARG A 128 -0.75 -10.87 -27.01
CA ARG A 128 0.05 -10.61 -28.23
C ARG A 128 -0.46 -11.41 -29.42
N ALA A 129 -0.74 -12.70 -29.21
CA ALA A 129 -1.25 -13.59 -30.26
C ALA A 129 -2.66 -13.21 -30.71
N GLU A 130 -3.54 -12.78 -29.80
CA GLU A 130 -4.86 -12.22 -30.12
C GLU A 130 -4.76 -10.91 -30.90
N ALA A 131 -3.86 -10.01 -30.50
CA ALA A 131 -3.63 -8.75 -31.17
C ALA A 131 -3.15 -8.96 -32.62
N GLU A 132 -2.21 -9.87 -32.82
CA GLU A 132 -1.72 -10.24 -34.15
C GLU A 132 -2.82 -10.79 -35.06
N ARG A 133 -3.75 -11.57 -34.50
CA ARG A 133 -4.93 -12.10 -35.23
C ARG A 133 -5.94 -11.01 -35.60
N LEU A 134 -6.11 -9.99 -34.75
CA LEU A 134 -7.02 -8.87 -35.03
C LEU A 134 -6.42 -7.91 -36.05
N ARG A 135 -5.11 -7.67 -35.98
CA ARG A 135 -4.37 -6.81 -36.91
C ARG A 135 -2.91 -7.25 -36.99
N ALA A 136 -2.47 -7.63 -38.18
CA ALA A 136 -1.08 -8.00 -38.43
C ALA A 136 -0.10 -6.90 -37.97
N GLY A 137 0.97 -7.31 -37.28
CA GLY A 137 1.98 -6.45 -36.68
C GLY A 137 1.59 -5.84 -35.33
N TRP A 138 0.32 -5.90 -34.92
CA TRP A 138 -0.14 -5.23 -33.69
C TRP A 138 0.29 -5.96 -32.42
N GLY A 139 0.59 -7.25 -32.48
CA GLY A 139 1.09 -8.00 -31.32
C GLY A 139 2.37 -7.40 -30.73
N ARG A 140 3.20 -6.77 -31.56
CA ARG A 140 4.45 -6.11 -31.13
C ARG A 140 4.22 -4.74 -30.48
N GLU A 141 3.09 -4.10 -30.76
CA GLU A 141 2.79 -2.71 -30.38
C GLU A 141 1.80 -2.60 -29.22
N ILE A 142 0.91 -3.58 -29.04
CA ILE A 142 -0.24 -3.48 -28.15
C ILE A 142 0.16 -3.13 -26.70
N PHE A 143 1.23 -3.72 -26.17
CA PHE A 143 1.68 -3.44 -24.80
C PHE A 143 2.31 -2.05 -24.64
N ALA A 144 2.94 -1.50 -25.68
CA ALA A 144 3.41 -0.12 -25.67
C ALA A 144 2.23 0.86 -25.63
N GLN A 145 1.17 0.58 -26.40
CA GLN A 145 -0.07 1.36 -26.37
C GLN A 145 -0.79 1.22 -25.01
N ALA A 146 -0.85 -0.01 -24.48
CA ALA A 146 -1.47 -0.32 -23.20
C ALA A 146 -0.78 0.41 -22.05
N TYR A 147 0.55 0.54 -22.10
CA TYR A 147 1.32 1.29 -21.09
C TYR A 147 0.90 2.75 -20.99
N HIS A 148 0.66 3.41 -22.13
CA HIS A 148 0.14 4.78 -22.13
C HIS A 148 -1.23 4.89 -21.46
N ILE A 149 -2.11 3.91 -21.68
CA ILE A 149 -3.45 3.86 -21.07
C ILE A 149 -3.35 3.60 -19.57
N ALA A 150 -2.57 2.60 -19.16
CA ALA A 150 -2.36 2.25 -17.75
C ALA A 150 -1.81 3.45 -16.97
N ARG A 151 -0.77 4.10 -17.51
CA ARG A 151 -0.17 5.29 -16.90
C ARG A 151 -1.14 6.46 -16.81
N LYS A 152 -1.93 6.71 -17.86
CA LYS A 152 -2.96 7.77 -17.85
C LYS A 152 -4.02 7.50 -16.79
N ARG A 153 -4.54 6.27 -16.72
CA ARG A 153 -5.52 5.85 -15.71
C ARG A 153 -4.98 5.98 -14.29
N HIS A 154 -3.72 5.58 -14.08
CA HIS A 154 -3.09 5.71 -12.78
C HIS A 154 -2.96 7.18 -12.37
N ALA A 155 -2.55 8.06 -13.29
CA ALA A 155 -2.51 9.49 -13.02
C ALA A 155 -3.90 10.07 -12.71
N GLU A 156 -4.92 9.73 -13.50
CA GLU A 156 -6.31 10.15 -13.25
C GLU A 156 -6.85 9.65 -11.91
N ALA A 157 -6.58 8.40 -11.54
CA ALA A 157 -6.95 7.83 -10.25
C ALA A 157 -6.26 8.57 -9.09
N MET A 158 -4.97 8.90 -9.22
CA MET A 158 -4.25 9.69 -8.21
C MET A 158 -4.78 11.12 -8.11
N HIS A 159 -5.13 11.75 -9.23
CA HIS A 159 -5.76 13.07 -9.23
C HIS A 159 -7.15 13.05 -8.60
N ALA A 160 -7.99 12.07 -8.93
CA ALA A 160 -9.32 11.89 -8.37
C ALA A 160 -9.25 11.58 -6.86
N ALA A 161 -8.35 10.69 -6.44
CA ALA A 161 -8.07 10.42 -5.03
C ALA A 161 -7.63 11.70 -4.31
N GLY A 162 -6.70 12.47 -4.89
CA GLY A 162 -6.28 13.76 -4.34
C GLY A 162 -7.41 14.79 -4.24
N GLN A 163 -8.35 14.82 -5.19
CA GLN A 163 -9.52 15.70 -5.14
C GLN A 163 -10.56 15.23 -4.10
N ALA A 164 -10.85 13.93 -4.04
CA ALA A 164 -11.71 13.35 -3.01
C ALA A 164 -11.14 13.60 -1.60
N GLN A 165 -9.81 13.46 -1.44
CA GLN A 165 -9.11 13.75 -0.18
C GLN A 165 -9.18 15.23 0.22
N ARG A 166 -9.23 16.14 -0.76
CA ARG A 166 -9.37 17.60 -0.55
C ARG A 166 -10.80 18.01 -0.19
N GLY A 167 -11.81 17.31 -0.72
CA GLY A 167 -13.23 17.58 -0.43
C GLY A 167 -13.77 16.95 0.86
N ALA A 168 -13.15 15.89 1.37
CA ALA A 168 -13.67 15.08 2.47
C ALA A 168 -12.82 15.12 3.74
N GLY A 169 -12.41 16.30 4.20
CA GLY A 169 -11.93 16.47 5.58
C GLY A 169 -13.01 17.16 6.41
N SER A 170 -13.96 16.42 6.97
CA SER A 170 -14.80 16.97 8.02
C SER A 170 -14.02 16.89 9.33
N TRP A 171 -13.75 18.04 9.93
CA TRP A 171 -13.19 18.11 11.26
C TRP A 171 -14.22 18.76 12.18
N SER A 172 -14.32 18.26 13.41
CA SER A 172 -15.17 18.84 14.44
C SER A 172 -14.44 18.91 15.77
N GLN A 173 -14.47 20.09 16.40
CA GLN A 173 -13.86 20.34 17.69
C GLN A 173 -14.98 20.47 18.74
N SER A 174 -14.99 19.60 19.75
CA SER A 174 -15.95 19.64 20.85
C SER A 174 -15.22 19.56 22.19
N GLY A 175 -15.08 20.68 22.89
CA GLY A 175 -14.65 20.78 24.30
C GLY A 175 -13.26 20.18 24.64
N THR A 176 -13.20 18.86 24.75
CA THR A 176 -12.05 18.00 25.08
C THR A 176 -11.68 17.02 23.95
N HIS A 177 -12.37 17.08 22.81
CA HIS A 177 -12.19 16.15 21.69
C HIS A 177 -12.02 16.90 20.37
N LEU A 178 -11.07 16.46 19.55
CA LEU A 178 -10.90 16.91 18.17
C LEU A 178 -11.03 15.70 17.24
N THR A 179 -12.18 15.55 16.61
CA THR A 179 -12.40 14.45 15.67
C THR A 179 -12.01 14.90 14.28
N LEU A 180 -11.09 14.17 13.65
CA LEU A 180 -10.63 14.44 12.30
C LEU A 180 -11.07 13.29 11.39
N GLY A 181 -12.13 13.51 10.62
CA GLY A 181 -12.56 12.61 9.55
C GLY A 181 -11.60 12.72 8.37
N LEU A 182 -10.39 12.18 8.50
CA LEU A 182 -9.49 11.94 7.37
C LEU A 182 -9.79 10.54 6.84
N PRO A 183 -10.19 10.36 5.57
CA PRO A 183 -10.28 9.02 4.99
C PRO A 183 -8.86 8.48 4.84
N LEU A 184 -8.41 7.68 5.82
CA LEU A 184 -7.15 6.98 5.71
C LEU A 184 -7.37 5.72 4.85
N PRO A 185 -6.46 5.40 3.92
CA PRO A 185 -6.45 4.09 3.27
C PRO A 185 -6.51 2.96 4.32
N PRO A 186 -7.21 1.85 4.04
CA PRO A 186 -7.42 0.77 5.01
C PRO A 186 -6.12 0.07 5.47
N SER A 187 -4.98 0.35 4.81
CA SER A 187 -3.66 -0.18 5.13
C SER A 187 -2.82 0.70 6.08
N ILE A 188 -3.34 1.84 6.56
CA ILE A 188 -2.56 2.77 7.39
C ILE A 188 -2.61 2.37 8.86
N ARG A 189 -1.47 1.88 9.35
CA ARG A 189 -1.21 1.63 10.78
C ARG A 189 -0.81 2.91 11.51
N ARG A 190 -0.98 2.92 12.84
CA ARG A 190 -0.64 4.05 13.72
C ARG A 190 0.79 4.56 13.51
N GLU A 191 1.76 3.66 13.29
CA GLU A 191 3.16 4.02 13.03
C GLU A 191 3.39 4.90 11.80
N ASN A 192 2.45 4.91 10.85
CA ASN A 192 2.55 5.67 9.60
C ASN A 192 1.88 7.04 9.67
N VAL A 193 1.43 7.47 10.85
CA VAL A 193 0.81 8.76 11.08
C VAL A 193 1.64 9.56 12.09
N ILE A 194 2.16 10.70 11.66
CA ILE A 194 2.82 11.68 12.52
C ILE A 194 1.85 12.85 12.70
N VAL A 195 1.46 13.10 13.94
CA VAL A 195 0.65 14.26 14.31
C VAL A 195 1.54 15.23 15.07
N ASN A 196 1.68 16.44 14.55
CA ASN A 196 2.39 17.54 15.19
C ASN A 196 1.42 18.67 15.54
N PHE A 197 1.52 19.21 16.74
CA PHE A 197 0.68 20.31 17.20
C PHE A 197 1.49 21.61 17.24
N GLU A 198 1.04 22.60 16.49
CA GLU A 198 1.43 23.99 16.61
C GLU A 198 0.36 24.77 17.40
N GLN A 199 0.70 25.96 17.89
CA GLN A 199 -0.17 26.74 18.78
C GLN A 199 -1.62 26.90 18.28
N GLN A 200 -1.86 26.97 16.97
CA GLN A 200 -3.21 27.07 16.37
C GLN A 200 -3.39 26.14 15.17
N ALA A 201 -2.54 25.14 15.01
CA ALA A 201 -2.63 24.22 13.88
C ALA A 201 -2.23 22.81 14.26
N CYS A 202 -2.91 21.84 13.68
CA CYS A 202 -2.51 20.44 13.71
C CYS A 202 -1.93 20.09 12.33
N VAL A 203 -0.69 19.60 12.29
CA VAL A 203 -0.03 19.14 11.07
C VAL A 203 0.04 17.63 11.12
N ILE A 204 -0.56 16.99 10.13
CA ILE A 204 -0.68 15.54 10.06
C ILE A 204 0.08 15.07 8.83
N ILE A 205 1.05 14.19 9.04
CA ILE A 205 1.84 13.57 8.00
C ILE A 205 1.47 12.09 8.00
N VAL A 206 1.05 11.61 6.84
CA VAL A 206 0.64 10.23 6.65
C VAL A 206 1.60 9.62 5.64
N GLY A 207 2.18 8.46 5.93
CA GLY A 207 3.19 7.81 5.09
C GLY A 207 2.76 7.73 3.62
N GLY A 208 3.54 8.37 2.72
CA GLY A 208 3.24 8.47 1.30
C GLY A 208 2.39 9.68 0.87
N HIS A 209 1.94 10.51 1.81
CA HIS A 209 1.16 11.72 1.56
C HIS A 209 1.85 12.97 2.12
N GLY A 210 1.64 14.12 1.45
CA GLY A 210 2.17 15.41 1.91
C GLY A 210 1.56 15.88 3.24
N PRO A 211 2.25 16.77 3.98
CA PRO A 211 1.77 17.29 5.25
C PRO A 211 0.43 18.01 5.09
N ARG A 212 -0.56 17.64 5.90
CA ARG A 212 -1.87 18.30 5.96
C ARG A 212 -1.94 19.19 7.19
N ARG A 213 -2.06 20.49 6.97
CA ARG A 213 -2.26 21.49 8.04
C ARG A 213 -3.75 21.71 8.24
N ILE A 214 -4.21 21.63 9.49
CA ILE A 214 -5.58 21.89 9.92
C ILE A 214 -5.52 23.03 10.93
N GLU A 215 -6.19 24.13 10.63
CA GLU A 215 -6.32 25.25 11.57
C GLU A 215 -7.33 24.89 12.66
N LEU A 216 -6.95 25.13 13.91
CA LEU A 216 -7.77 24.84 15.08
C LEU A 216 -8.50 26.11 15.49
N GLU A 217 -9.79 26.00 15.86
CA GLU A 217 -10.56 27.16 16.34
C GLU A 217 -10.02 27.70 17.68
N ARG A 218 -9.34 26.84 18.45
CA ARG A 218 -8.76 27.18 19.73
C ARG A 218 -7.31 26.69 19.82
N PRO A 219 -6.42 27.46 20.45
CA PRO A 219 -5.05 27.06 20.60
C PRO A 219 -4.92 25.85 21.53
N VAL A 220 -4.00 24.95 21.20
CA VAL A 220 -3.76 23.70 21.94
C VAL A 220 -2.31 23.68 22.42
N LYS A 221 -2.08 23.18 23.65
CA LYS A 221 -0.73 22.94 24.17
C LYS A 221 -0.27 21.54 23.78
N PRO A 222 0.90 21.39 23.12
CA PRO A 222 1.41 20.08 22.70
C PRO A 222 1.56 19.07 23.85
N ASP A 223 1.89 19.56 25.05
CA ASP A 223 2.22 18.72 26.22
C ASP A 223 1.00 18.01 26.86
N GLU A 224 -0.22 18.30 26.40
CA GLU A 224 -1.49 17.76 26.94
C GLU A 224 -2.32 17.03 25.86
N CYS A 225 -1.70 16.61 24.75
CA CYS A 225 -2.38 15.99 23.61
C CYS A 225 -2.08 14.50 23.52
N HIS A 226 -3.12 13.67 23.35
CA HIS A 226 -2.95 12.28 22.91
C HIS A 226 -3.77 12.01 21.65
N TRP A 227 -3.33 11.07 20.83
CA TRP A 227 -4.03 10.72 19.60
C TRP A 227 -4.03 9.21 19.38
N SER A 228 -5.09 8.75 18.74
CA SER A 228 -5.30 7.36 18.37
C SER A 228 -5.91 7.26 16.97
N VAL A 229 -5.65 6.16 16.27
CA VAL A 229 -6.30 5.84 15.00
C VAL A 229 -7.34 4.77 15.32
N ARG A 230 -8.57 4.94 14.81
CA ARG A 230 -9.60 3.89 14.90
C ARG A 230 -9.53 2.99 13.68
N ASP A 231 -9.96 1.74 13.87
CA ASP A 231 -9.98 0.69 12.84
C ASP A 231 -11.00 0.96 11.70
N ASP A 232 -11.85 1.98 11.85
CA ASP A 232 -12.79 2.43 10.81
C ASP A 232 -12.14 3.37 9.77
N GLY A 233 -10.81 3.51 9.81
CA GLY A 233 -10.07 4.38 8.90
C GLY A 233 -10.18 5.86 9.24
N THR A 234 -10.68 6.20 10.45
CA THR A 234 -10.73 7.58 10.94
C THR A 234 -9.67 7.85 12.00
N LEU A 235 -9.01 9.02 11.89
CA LEU A 235 -8.05 9.49 12.88
C LEU A 235 -8.79 10.23 14.00
N GLN A 236 -8.71 9.73 15.23
CA GLN A 236 -9.31 10.41 16.38
C GLN A 236 -8.22 11.07 17.25
N ILE A 237 -8.27 12.39 17.38
CA ILE A 237 -7.39 13.12 18.27
C ILE A 237 -8.16 13.47 19.55
N VAL A 238 -7.65 13.06 20.71
CA VAL A 238 -8.31 13.29 21.99
C VAL A 238 -7.45 14.21 22.85
N LEU A 239 -8.02 15.34 23.24
CA LEU A 239 -7.32 16.36 24.01
C LEU A 239 -7.73 16.21 25.48
N GLU A 240 -7.02 15.37 26.24
CA GLU A 240 -7.28 15.27 27.69
C GLU A 240 -6.58 16.38 28.46
N LYS A 241 -7.37 17.10 29.23
CA LYS A 241 -6.91 18.14 30.13
C LYS A 241 -6.77 17.56 31.54
N GLU A 242 -5.57 17.54 32.09
CA GLU A 242 -5.33 16.96 33.42
C GLU A 242 -5.69 17.89 34.61
N ALA A 243 -6.17 19.12 34.38
CA ALA A 243 -6.53 20.01 35.47
C ALA A 243 -7.80 20.83 35.20
N SER A 244 -8.75 20.74 36.13
CA SER A 244 -10.05 21.41 36.20
C SER A 244 -9.94 22.95 36.36
N GLY A 245 -9.44 23.65 35.35
CA GLY A 245 -9.46 25.12 35.30
C GLY A 245 -9.83 25.63 33.92
N MET A 246 -10.74 26.59 33.79
CA MET A 246 -11.15 27.16 32.48
C MET A 246 -9.96 27.50 31.57
N TRP A 247 -10.14 27.32 30.25
CA TRP A 247 -9.22 27.82 29.23
C TRP A 247 -9.08 29.33 29.39
N LYS A 248 -8.01 29.82 30.04
CA LYS A 248 -7.75 31.26 30.09
C LYS A 248 -7.39 31.69 28.67
N GLY A 249 -8.22 32.55 28.10
CA GLY A 249 -7.94 33.22 26.83
C GLY A 249 -6.61 33.99 26.90
N PRO A 250 -6.07 34.41 25.74
CA PRO A 250 -4.77 35.08 25.69
C PRO A 250 -4.75 36.26 26.65
N HIS A 251 -3.79 36.26 27.58
CA HIS A 251 -3.42 37.47 28.31
C HIS A 251 -3.04 38.52 27.26
N LYS A 252 -3.87 39.54 27.09
CA LYS A 252 -3.42 40.77 26.43
C LYS A 252 -2.32 41.35 27.33
N ALA A 253 -1.08 41.30 26.86
CA ALA A 253 -0.03 42.13 27.42
C ALA A 253 -0.41 43.60 27.16
N GLN A 254 -0.47 44.39 28.23
CA GLN A 254 -0.46 45.86 28.16
C GLN A 254 0.96 46.34 27.86
#